data_AF-A0A3C0ZUJ8-F1
#
_entry.id   AF-A0A3C0ZUJ8-F1
#
_cell.length_a   1.000
_cell.length_b   1.000
_cell.length_c   1.000
_cell.angle_alpha   90.00
_cell.angle_beta   90.00
_cell.angle_gamma   90.00
#
_symmetry.space_group_name_H-M   'P 1'
#
loop_
_entity.id
_entity.type
_entity.pdbx_description
1 polymer ?
#
loop_
_entity_poly.entity_id
_entity_poly.type
_entity_poly.pdbx_seq_one_letter_code
_entity_poly.pdbx_strand_id
1 'polypeptide(L)'
;MIMFRQYKKRICAVLICLLLILSVTACTEKKEGSKAAGENGIKVAVQEVSPSKEPYGKEEVTYPYWKGYVDDTLAMNHMYSFLGFHGQGSLRLGPSKKVTGFRLYVNEVLVDTAELTGGKKYDLDISSLTRDGENTVQISGITPNVTDATVTLCVPYPEVLPGTAEEEGFSAQALEMVSDLIETDVSHGFTSAQLAVIRNGRLVYENAWGKTNSYLQDGSPDTESPEVTTET
;
A
#
# COMPACT_ATOMS: atom_id res chain seq x y z
N MET A 1 25.55 62.39 -13.69
CA MET A 1 25.08 61.94 -15.02
C MET A 1 24.27 60.65 -14.87
N ILE A 2 23.06 60.79 -14.34
CA ILE A 2 22.14 59.71 -13.97
C ILE A 2 21.21 59.46 -15.17
N MET A 3 21.76 58.98 -16.29
CA MET A 3 20.99 58.76 -17.52
C MET A 3 21.56 57.61 -18.38
N PHE A 4 22.26 56.63 -17.79
CA PHE A 4 22.82 55.49 -18.56
C PHE A 4 22.45 54.09 -18.02
N ARG A 5 21.65 54.00 -16.94
CA ARG A 5 21.31 52.72 -16.29
C ARG A 5 19.89 52.19 -16.62
N GLN A 6 19.11 52.92 -17.43
CA GLN A 6 17.73 52.54 -17.81
C GLN A 6 17.61 51.98 -19.24
N TYR A 7 18.67 52.01 -20.05
CA TYR A 7 18.60 51.61 -21.47
C TYR A 7 18.95 50.13 -21.74
N LYS A 8 19.55 49.41 -20.78
CA LYS A 8 19.89 47.98 -20.93
C LYS A 8 18.76 47.00 -20.58
N LYS A 9 17.66 47.46 -19.97
CA LYS A 9 16.53 46.58 -19.58
C LYS A 9 15.37 46.55 -20.58
N ARG A 10 15.42 47.37 -21.65
CA ARG A 10 14.36 47.43 -22.68
C ARG A 10 14.74 46.82 -24.04
N ILE A 11 15.95 46.29 -24.17
CA ILE A 11 16.43 45.64 -25.41
C ILE A 11 16.34 44.09 -25.33
N CYS A 12 16.28 43.50 -24.12
CA CYS A 12 16.10 42.05 -23.96
C CYS A 12 14.64 41.57 -24.04
N ALA A 13 13.65 42.47 -24.06
CA ALA A 13 12.22 42.10 -24.11
C ALA A 13 11.62 42.10 -25.53
N VAL A 14 12.38 42.50 -26.55
CA VAL A 14 11.89 42.60 -27.95
C VAL A 14 12.43 41.49 -28.86
N LEU A 15 13.33 40.63 -28.34
CA LEU A 15 13.97 39.55 -29.09
C LEU A 15 13.37 38.15 -28.85
N ILE A 16 12.27 38.04 -28.09
CA ILE A 16 11.61 36.75 -27.76
C ILE A 16 10.24 36.57 -28.46
N CYS A 17 9.73 37.58 -29.18
CA CYS A 17 8.42 37.51 -29.85
C CYS A 17 8.46 37.29 -31.37
N LEU A 18 9.58 36.86 -31.95
CA LEU A 18 9.75 36.76 -33.41
C LEU A 18 10.22 35.37 -33.90
N LEU A 19 9.74 34.29 -33.24
CA LEU A 19 10.01 32.89 -33.61
C LEU A 19 8.78 31.97 -33.45
N LEU A 20 7.57 32.48 -33.70
CA LEU A 20 6.33 31.66 -33.61
C LEU A 20 5.37 31.87 -34.79
N ILE A 21 5.90 31.91 -36.02
CA ILE A 21 5.06 31.84 -37.23
C ILE A 21 5.79 30.98 -38.28
N LEU A 22 5.06 29.98 -38.81
CA LEU A 22 5.37 29.05 -39.91
C LEU A 22 5.94 27.66 -39.54
N SER A 23 5.03 26.70 -39.31
CA SER A 23 4.96 25.49 -40.14
C SER A 23 3.62 24.77 -39.91
N VAL A 24 2.60 25.18 -40.66
CA VAL A 24 1.44 24.32 -40.92
C VAL A 24 1.81 23.50 -42.15
N THR A 25 2.05 22.20 -41.97
CA THR A 25 2.08 21.25 -43.08
C THR A 25 1.21 20.07 -42.68
N ALA A 26 0.10 19.94 -43.40
CA ALA A 26 -0.78 18.79 -43.35
C ALA A 26 0.00 17.54 -43.77
N CYS A 27 0.05 16.53 -42.90
CA CYS A 27 0.30 15.15 -43.30
C CYS A 27 -0.91 14.32 -42.89
N THR A 28 -1.52 13.77 -43.92
CA THR A 28 -2.59 12.78 -44.00
C THR A 28 -2.49 11.67 -42.95
N GLU A 29 -3.65 11.36 -42.35
CA GLU A 29 -3.87 10.16 -41.54
C GLU A 29 -3.46 8.89 -42.28
N LYS A 30 -2.56 8.13 -41.67
CA LYS A 30 -2.40 6.69 -41.92
C LYS A 30 -2.76 5.98 -40.63
N LYS A 31 -3.93 5.33 -40.61
CA LYS A 31 -4.31 4.36 -39.57
C LYS A 31 -3.35 3.18 -39.63
N GLU A 32 -2.34 3.20 -38.76
CA GLU A 32 -1.62 1.99 -38.36
C GLU A 32 -1.98 1.73 -36.90
N GLY A 33 -2.54 0.54 -36.64
CA GLY A 33 -2.94 0.11 -35.31
C GLY A 33 -1.77 0.25 -34.36
N SER A 34 -1.93 1.08 -33.34
CA SER A 34 -0.99 1.20 -32.24
C SER A 34 -0.89 -0.16 -31.55
N LYS A 35 0.21 -0.88 -31.79
CA LYS A 35 0.75 -1.79 -30.80
C LYS A 35 1.00 -0.94 -29.56
N ALA A 36 0.42 -1.32 -28.43
CA ALA A 36 0.72 -0.71 -27.15
C ALA A 36 2.25 -0.62 -27.01
N ALA A 37 2.79 0.59 -27.07
CA ALA A 37 4.17 0.85 -26.73
C ALA A 37 4.34 0.39 -25.29
N GLY A 38 5.32 -0.47 -25.03
CA GLY A 38 5.61 -0.98 -23.70
C GLY A 38 5.87 0.18 -22.75
N GLU A 39 4.89 0.50 -21.92
CA GLU A 39 5.10 1.35 -20.76
C GLU A 39 5.98 0.52 -19.81
N ASN A 40 7.25 0.92 -19.64
CA ASN A 40 8.17 0.27 -18.71
C ASN A 40 7.69 0.54 -17.28
N GLY A 41 6.75 -0.28 -16.79
CA GLY A 41 6.33 -0.29 -15.41
C GLY A 41 7.47 -0.69 -14.47
N ILE A 42 7.31 -0.41 -13.17
CA ILE A 42 8.26 -0.85 -12.16
C ILE A 42 8.17 -2.37 -12.05
N LYS A 43 9.33 -3.03 -12.05
CA LYS A 43 9.43 -4.46 -11.78
C LYS A 43 9.25 -4.70 -10.30
N VAL A 44 8.31 -5.57 -9.97
CA VAL A 44 8.09 -6.09 -8.62
C VAL A 44 8.47 -7.56 -8.59
N ALA A 45 8.75 -8.11 -7.41
CA ALA A 45 8.97 -9.55 -7.28
C ALA A 45 7.64 -10.28 -7.52
N VAL A 46 7.67 -11.27 -8.41
CA VAL A 46 6.49 -12.07 -8.79
C VAL A 46 6.75 -13.54 -8.51
N GLN A 47 5.81 -14.20 -7.85
CA GLN A 47 5.84 -15.64 -7.62
C GLN A 47 4.57 -16.28 -8.17
N GLU A 48 4.70 -17.23 -9.09
CA GLU A 48 3.57 -18.07 -9.50
C GLU A 48 3.17 -19.00 -8.36
N VAL A 49 1.89 -19.01 -8.02
CA VAL A 49 1.34 -19.81 -6.93
C VAL A 49 0.31 -20.79 -7.44
N SER A 50 0.39 -22.03 -6.94
CA SER A 50 -0.68 -23.01 -7.12
C SER A 50 -1.93 -22.56 -6.35
N PRO A 51 -3.14 -22.86 -6.82
CA PRO A 51 -4.36 -22.52 -6.09
C PRO A 51 -4.36 -23.25 -4.73
N SER A 52 -4.00 -22.52 -3.67
CA SER A 52 -4.08 -22.98 -2.29
C SER A 52 -5.55 -23.10 -1.87
N LYS A 53 -5.85 -24.05 -0.98
CA LYS A 53 -7.19 -24.19 -0.36
C LYS A 53 -7.48 -23.12 0.69
N GLU A 54 -6.45 -22.42 1.18
CA GLU A 54 -6.60 -21.43 2.24
C GLU A 54 -7.00 -20.05 1.68
N PRO A 55 -7.88 -19.31 2.39
CA PRO A 55 -8.26 -17.97 2.01
C PRO A 55 -7.02 -17.06 2.11
N TYR A 56 -6.61 -16.47 0.99
CA TYR A 56 -5.41 -15.64 0.90
C TYR A 56 -5.57 -14.25 1.53
N GLY A 57 -6.80 -13.82 1.80
CA GLY A 57 -7.04 -12.45 2.23
C GLY A 57 -8.50 -12.14 2.48
N LYS A 58 -8.76 -10.85 2.69
CA LYS A 58 -10.04 -10.35 3.22
C LYS A 58 -11.20 -10.58 2.24
N GLU A 59 -11.02 -10.24 0.96
CA GLU A 59 -12.02 -10.41 -0.11
C GLU A 59 -11.33 -10.59 -1.48
N GLU A 60 -11.97 -11.34 -2.40
CA GLU A 60 -11.53 -11.47 -3.80
C GLU A 60 -12.37 -10.54 -4.69
N VAL A 61 -11.75 -9.53 -5.27
CA VAL A 61 -12.37 -8.57 -6.18
C VAL A 61 -12.14 -9.01 -7.62
N THR A 62 -13.19 -9.07 -8.44
CA THR A 62 -13.07 -9.44 -9.86
C THR A 62 -13.19 -8.22 -10.76
N TYR A 63 -12.21 -8.04 -11.63
CA TYR A 63 -12.21 -7.04 -12.68
C TYR A 63 -12.57 -7.66 -14.04
N PRO A 64 -13.26 -6.93 -14.91
CA PRO A 64 -13.78 -5.58 -14.66
C PRO A 64 -15.02 -5.59 -13.73
N TYR A 65 -15.14 -4.55 -12.91
CA TYR A 65 -16.10 -4.48 -11.79
C TYR A 65 -17.58 -4.45 -12.23
N TRP A 66 -17.86 -4.19 -13.52
CA TRP A 66 -19.20 -4.10 -14.10
C TRP A 66 -19.94 -5.43 -14.26
N LYS A 67 -19.38 -6.56 -13.79
CA LYS A 67 -20.03 -7.88 -13.84
C LYS A 67 -21.27 -7.91 -12.93
N GLY A 68 -22.39 -7.36 -13.42
CA GLY A 68 -23.68 -7.24 -12.74
C GLY A 68 -24.40 -5.90 -12.92
N TYR A 69 -23.71 -4.84 -13.36
CA TYR A 69 -24.30 -3.51 -13.64
C TYR A 69 -23.42 -2.76 -14.64
N VAL A 70 -23.99 -2.35 -15.77
CA VAL A 70 -23.29 -1.59 -16.81
C VAL A 70 -24.11 -0.34 -17.09
N ASP A 71 -23.67 0.80 -16.58
CA ASP A 71 -24.15 2.11 -17.00
C ASP A 71 -23.00 2.80 -17.74
N ASP A 72 -23.12 2.90 -19.06
CA ASP A 72 -22.11 3.48 -19.95
C ASP A 72 -21.87 4.98 -19.71
N THR A 73 -22.70 5.64 -18.89
CA THR A 73 -22.52 7.03 -18.47
C THR A 73 -21.62 7.18 -17.25
N LEU A 74 -21.36 6.09 -16.52
CA LEU A 74 -20.48 6.11 -15.35
C LEU A 74 -19.04 5.84 -15.79
N ALA A 75 -18.20 6.87 -15.68
CA ALA A 75 -16.75 6.70 -15.70
C ALA A 75 -16.33 5.90 -14.45
N MET A 76 -16.34 4.58 -14.54
CA MET A 76 -15.93 3.71 -13.45
C MET A 76 -14.41 3.80 -13.30
N ASN A 77 -13.95 4.51 -12.27
CA ASN A 77 -12.55 4.44 -11.86
C ASN A 77 -12.36 3.07 -11.18
N HIS A 78 -11.69 2.12 -11.85
CA HIS A 78 -11.49 0.75 -11.39
C HIS A 78 -10.44 0.66 -10.27
N MET A 79 -10.66 1.40 -9.19
CA MET A 79 -9.74 1.52 -8.06
C MET A 79 -10.29 0.77 -6.85
N TYR A 80 -9.43 -0.02 -6.19
CA TYR A 80 -9.71 -0.70 -4.93
C TYR A 80 -8.80 -0.13 -3.85
N SER A 81 -9.40 0.37 -2.77
CA SER A 81 -8.68 0.88 -1.60
C SER A 81 -8.52 -0.21 -0.54
N PHE A 82 -7.34 -0.29 0.05
CA PHE A 82 -7.06 -1.18 1.19
C PHE A 82 -6.16 -0.49 2.22
N LEU A 83 -6.25 -0.94 3.47
CA LEU A 83 -5.33 -0.49 4.52
C LEU A 83 -4.05 -1.31 4.45
N GLY A 84 -2.91 -0.62 4.42
CA GLY A 84 -1.58 -1.21 4.37
C GLY A 84 -0.58 -0.34 5.12
N PHE A 85 0.65 -0.84 5.20
CA PHE A 85 1.76 -0.16 5.85
C PHE A 85 2.94 -0.07 4.88
N HIS A 86 3.72 0.99 5.01
CA HIS A 86 4.88 1.22 4.16
C HIS A 86 5.94 0.12 4.36
N GLY A 87 6.56 -0.33 3.27
CA GLY A 87 7.61 -1.34 3.33
C GLY A 87 7.10 -2.76 3.58
N GLN A 88 5.78 -2.99 3.49
CA GLN A 88 5.17 -4.31 3.52
C GLN A 88 3.94 -4.36 2.61
N GLY A 89 3.57 -5.57 2.19
CA GLY A 89 2.35 -5.81 1.42
C GLY A 89 2.58 -6.67 0.20
N SER A 90 1.66 -7.57 -0.04
CA SER A 90 1.62 -8.41 -1.23
C SER A 90 0.22 -8.39 -1.84
N LEU A 91 0.12 -8.68 -3.14
CA LEU A 91 -1.15 -8.82 -3.86
C LEU A 91 -1.18 -10.17 -4.54
N ARG A 92 -2.32 -10.87 -4.48
CA ARG A 92 -2.56 -12.04 -5.32
C ARG A 92 -3.43 -11.68 -6.50
N LEU A 93 -2.92 -11.96 -7.69
CA LEU A 93 -3.61 -11.74 -8.95
C LEU A 93 -3.94 -13.06 -9.62
N GLY A 94 -5.16 -13.18 -10.13
CA GLY A 94 -5.62 -14.33 -10.93
C GLY A 94 -6.20 -13.89 -12.27
N PRO A 95 -5.37 -13.65 -13.30
CA PRO A 95 -5.87 -13.40 -14.65
C PRO A 95 -6.52 -14.65 -15.24
N SER A 96 -7.70 -14.52 -15.86
CA SER A 96 -8.37 -15.65 -16.53
C SER A 96 -7.59 -16.11 -17.76
N LYS A 97 -7.82 -17.35 -18.23
CA LYS A 97 -7.10 -17.95 -19.37
C LYS A 97 -7.13 -17.10 -20.66
N LYS A 98 -8.16 -16.27 -20.83
CA LYS A 98 -8.34 -15.44 -22.03
C LYS A 98 -7.56 -14.12 -21.95
N VAL A 99 -7.09 -13.71 -20.78
CA VAL A 99 -6.35 -12.46 -20.59
C VAL A 99 -4.95 -12.59 -21.20
N THR A 100 -4.65 -11.71 -22.15
CA THR A 100 -3.32 -11.60 -22.79
C THR A 100 -2.53 -10.40 -22.28
N GLY A 101 -3.18 -9.46 -21.58
CA GLY A 101 -2.52 -8.32 -20.96
C GLY A 101 -3.50 -7.42 -20.21
N PHE A 102 -2.97 -6.66 -19.25
CA PHE A 102 -3.68 -5.64 -18.49
C PHE A 102 -2.67 -4.69 -17.85
N ARG A 103 -3.12 -3.50 -17.43
CA ARG A 103 -2.32 -2.54 -16.68
C ARG A 103 -2.69 -2.59 -15.21
N LEU A 104 -1.68 -2.67 -14.36
CA LEU A 104 -1.78 -2.65 -12.91
C LEU A 104 -1.11 -1.39 -12.37
N TYR A 105 -1.83 -0.62 -11.57
CA TYR A 105 -1.26 0.51 -10.84
C TYR A 105 -1.42 0.27 -9.34
N VAL A 106 -0.37 0.55 -8.58
CA VAL A 106 -0.38 0.55 -7.11
C VAL A 106 0.02 1.93 -6.66
N ASN A 107 -0.85 2.64 -5.94
CA ASN A 107 -0.67 4.04 -5.57
C ASN A 107 -0.22 4.93 -6.75
N GLU A 108 -0.95 4.81 -7.87
CA GLU A 108 -0.70 5.54 -9.14
C GLU A 108 0.57 5.15 -9.90
N VAL A 109 1.37 4.22 -9.36
CA VAL A 109 2.59 3.73 -10.00
C VAL A 109 2.28 2.50 -10.86
N LEU A 110 2.64 2.56 -12.14
CA LEU A 110 2.48 1.44 -13.07
C LEU A 110 3.45 0.30 -12.74
N VAL A 111 2.92 -0.92 -12.62
CA VAL A 111 3.66 -2.16 -12.38
C VAL A 111 3.80 -2.94 -13.69
N ASP A 112 4.97 -3.54 -13.92
CA ASP A 112 5.19 -4.44 -15.05
C ASP A 112 4.37 -5.73 -14.89
N THR A 113 3.49 -6.00 -15.85
CA THR A 113 2.60 -7.17 -15.86
C THR A 113 2.99 -8.20 -16.92
N ALA A 114 4.14 -8.06 -17.59
CA ALA A 114 4.56 -8.92 -18.68
C ALA A 114 4.67 -10.41 -18.29
N GLU A 115 5.00 -10.69 -17.03
CA GLU A 115 5.13 -12.05 -16.48
C GLU A 115 3.78 -12.66 -16.06
N LEU A 116 2.70 -11.87 -16.01
CA LEU A 116 1.39 -12.27 -15.49
C LEU A 116 0.50 -12.86 -16.60
N THR A 117 0.76 -14.11 -16.98
CA THR A 117 -0.01 -14.78 -18.04
C THR A 117 -1.36 -15.34 -17.54
N GLY A 118 -2.37 -15.33 -18.42
CA GLY A 118 -3.69 -15.89 -18.16
C GLY A 118 -3.72 -17.35 -17.69
N GLY A 119 -4.62 -17.66 -16.77
CA GLY A 119 -4.90 -19.01 -16.27
C GLY A 119 -4.07 -19.45 -15.07
N LYS A 120 -3.23 -18.57 -14.54
CA LYS A 120 -2.36 -18.80 -13.39
C LYS A 120 -2.67 -17.79 -12.28
N LYS A 121 -2.18 -18.05 -11.07
CA LYS A 121 -2.22 -17.10 -9.95
C LYS A 121 -0.81 -16.65 -9.60
N TYR A 122 -0.66 -15.40 -9.21
CA TYR A 122 0.62 -14.79 -8.90
C TYR A 122 0.53 -14.01 -7.60
N ASP A 123 1.56 -14.13 -6.77
CA ASP A 123 1.80 -13.26 -5.63
C ASP A 123 2.83 -12.21 -6.04
N LEU A 124 2.48 -10.95 -5.85
CA LEU A 124 3.30 -9.79 -6.18
C LEU A 124 3.70 -9.11 -4.88
N ASP A 125 4.99 -8.84 -4.71
CA ASP A 125 5.48 -8.01 -3.61
C ASP A 125 5.33 -6.52 -3.97
N ILE A 126 4.45 -5.82 -3.25
CA ILE A 126 4.19 -4.39 -3.45
C ILE A 126 4.74 -3.53 -2.31
N SER A 127 5.55 -4.10 -1.41
CA SER A 127 6.11 -3.43 -0.23
C SER A 127 6.80 -2.10 -0.55
N SER A 128 7.47 -2.02 -1.70
CA SER A 128 8.14 -0.79 -2.16
C SER A 128 7.20 0.31 -2.67
N LEU A 129 5.93 -0.02 -2.90
CA LEU A 129 4.91 0.88 -3.45
C LEU A 129 3.84 1.25 -2.42
N THR A 130 3.79 0.55 -1.29
CA THR A 130 2.81 0.81 -0.23
C THR A 130 3.20 1.99 0.64
N ARG A 131 2.20 2.61 1.25
CA ARG A 131 2.30 3.71 2.21
C ARG A 131 1.47 3.39 3.46
N ASP A 132 1.74 4.08 4.56
CA ASP A 132 0.95 3.91 5.78
C ASP A 132 -0.48 4.42 5.60
N GLY A 133 -1.45 3.58 5.96
CA GLY A 133 -2.87 3.89 5.85
C GLY A 133 -3.48 3.41 4.55
N GLU A 134 -4.17 4.29 3.83
CA GLU A 134 -4.94 3.92 2.64
C GLU A 134 -4.04 3.80 1.39
N ASN A 135 -4.04 2.61 0.80
CA ASN A 135 -3.37 2.28 -0.44
C ASN A 135 -4.39 1.97 -1.51
N THR A 136 -4.06 2.22 -2.77
CA THR A 136 -4.97 1.98 -3.90
C THR A 136 -4.36 1.05 -4.93
N VAL A 137 -5.18 0.15 -5.46
CA VAL A 137 -4.87 -0.69 -6.62
C VAL A 137 -5.82 -0.37 -7.74
N GLN A 138 -5.32 -0.18 -8.95
CA GLN A 138 -6.14 0.01 -10.14
C GLN A 138 -5.76 -1.01 -11.21
N ILE A 139 -6.79 -1.66 -11.76
CA ILE A 139 -6.63 -2.61 -12.88
C ILE A 139 -7.43 -2.09 -14.08
N SER A 140 -6.74 -1.89 -15.21
CA SER A 140 -7.35 -1.33 -16.42
C SER A 140 -6.79 -1.95 -17.70
N GLY A 141 -7.43 -1.69 -18.85
CA GLY A 141 -6.90 -2.10 -20.15
C GLY A 141 -6.81 -3.62 -20.35
N ILE A 142 -7.72 -4.39 -19.74
CA ILE A 142 -7.76 -5.85 -19.90
C ILE A 142 -7.98 -6.19 -21.38
N THR A 143 -7.07 -6.99 -21.93
CA THR A 143 -7.07 -7.42 -23.33
C THR A 143 -7.19 -8.94 -23.39
N PRO A 144 -8.06 -9.50 -24.26
CA PRO A 144 -9.08 -8.82 -25.05
C PRO A 144 -10.22 -8.27 -24.17
N ASN A 145 -10.86 -7.18 -24.58
CA ASN A 145 -11.99 -6.60 -23.86
C ASN A 145 -13.28 -7.39 -24.16
N VAL A 146 -13.43 -8.54 -23.51
CA VAL A 146 -14.58 -9.45 -23.62
C VAL A 146 -14.99 -9.93 -22.23
N THR A 147 -16.26 -10.34 -22.08
CA THR A 147 -16.87 -10.68 -20.78
C THR A 147 -16.15 -11.78 -20.00
N ASP A 148 -15.45 -12.68 -20.68
CA ASP A 148 -14.74 -13.81 -20.06
C ASP A 148 -13.25 -13.51 -19.73
N ALA A 149 -12.76 -12.34 -20.11
CA ALA A 149 -11.42 -11.86 -19.79
C ALA A 149 -11.49 -11.06 -18.47
N THR A 150 -11.20 -11.74 -17.37
CA THR A 150 -11.31 -11.18 -16.01
C THR A 150 -10.00 -11.30 -15.25
N VAL A 151 -9.73 -10.37 -14.34
CA VAL A 151 -8.58 -10.44 -13.43
C VAL A 151 -9.11 -10.42 -12.01
N THR A 152 -8.78 -11.43 -11.20
CA THR A 152 -9.11 -11.40 -9.77
C THR A 152 -7.96 -10.79 -8.97
N LEU A 153 -8.31 -10.02 -7.94
CA LEU A 153 -7.40 -9.37 -7.01
C LEU A 153 -7.78 -9.80 -5.60
N CYS A 154 -6.81 -10.27 -4.83
CA CYS A 154 -6.97 -10.53 -3.41
C CYS A 154 -5.84 -9.84 -2.65
N VAL A 155 -6.21 -9.11 -1.60
CA VAL A 155 -5.29 -8.43 -0.70
C VAL A 155 -5.23 -9.21 0.62
N PRO A 156 -4.04 -9.65 1.07
CA PRO A 156 -3.88 -10.37 2.32
C PRO A 156 -4.13 -9.45 3.52
N TYR A 157 -4.31 -10.07 4.68
CA TYR A 157 -4.33 -9.31 5.93
C TYR A 157 -2.95 -8.69 6.20
N PRO A 158 -2.87 -7.47 6.75
CA PRO A 158 -1.61 -6.89 7.13
C PRO A 158 -0.98 -7.70 8.28
N GLU A 159 0.33 -7.91 8.19
CA GLU A 159 1.11 -8.53 9.25
C GLU A 159 1.70 -7.46 10.17
N VAL A 160 1.86 -7.81 11.45
CA VAL A 160 2.57 -6.96 12.41
C VAL A 160 4.02 -7.40 12.43
N LEU A 161 4.91 -6.50 12.02
CA LEU A 161 6.36 -6.76 11.99
C LEU A 161 7.03 -6.26 13.27
N PRO A 162 8.18 -6.79 13.67
CA PRO A 162 8.98 -6.19 14.74
C PRO A 162 9.50 -4.81 14.30
N GLY A 163 9.60 -3.89 15.26
CA GLY A 163 10.19 -2.56 15.07
C GLY A 163 10.52 -1.88 16.40
N THR A 164 10.99 -0.64 16.32
CA THR A 164 11.29 0.17 17.51
C THR A 164 10.47 1.46 17.52
N ALA A 165 10.26 2.03 18.71
CA ALA A 165 9.54 3.28 18.87
C ALA A 165 10.21 4.42 18.10
N GLU A 166 11.55 4.49 18.14
CA GLU A 166 12.34 5.52 17.49
C GLU A 166 12.20 5.50 15.97
N GLU A 167 12.24 4.32 15.36
CA GLU A 167 12.11 4.14 13.90
C GLU A 167 10.75 4.64 13.39
N GLU A 168 9.69 4.43 14.17
CA GLU A 168 8.32 4.82 13.82
C GLU A 168 7.92 6.21 14.34
N GLY A 169 8.88 6.98 14.85
CA GLY A 169 8.67 8.34 15.35
C GLY A 169 7.79 8.41 16.59
N PHE A 170 7.72 7.33 17.37
CA PHE A 170 7.02 7.25 18.64
C PHE A 170 7.96 7.63 19.80
N SER A 171 7.43 8.31 20.82
CA SER A 171 8.26 8.78 21.93
C SER A 171 8.60 7.65 22.89
N ALA A 172 9.86 7.20 22.88
CA ALA A 172 10.38 6.24 23.85
C ALA A 172 10.22 6.73 25.29
N GLN A 173 10.42 8.03 25.53
CA GLN A 173 10.22 8.64 26.84
C GLN A 173 8.76 8.55 27.30
N ALA A 174 7.78 8.67 26.40
CA ALA A 174 6.38 8.51 26.76
C ALA A 174 6.06 7.06 27.12
N LEU A 175 6.67 6.08 26.43
CA LEU A 175 6.53 4.66 26.76
C LEU A 175 7.15 4.35 28.13
N GLU A 176 8.33 4.92 28.43
CA GLU A 176 8.98 4.80 29.74
C GLU A 176 8.11 5.36 30.86
N MET A 177 7.55 6.57 30.69
CA MET A 177 6.63 7.16 31.67
C MET A 177 5.39 6.30 31.92
N VAL A 178 4.83 5.68 30.87
CA VAL A 178 3.69 4.75 31.00
C VAL A 178 4.12 3.47 31.72
N SER A 179 5.30 2.94 31.39
CA SER A 179 5.88 1.77 32.05
C SER A 179 6.06 2.00 33.55
N ASP A 180 6.69 3.12 33.94
CA ASP A 180 6.93 3.49 35.34
C ASP A 180 5.62 3.63 36.14
N LEU A 181 4.59 4.21 35.51
CA LEU A 181 3.28 4.34 36.13
C LEU A 181 2.65 2.96 36.38
N ILE A 182 2.68 2.07 35.39
CA ILE A 182 2.14 0.72 35.51
C ILE A 182 2.90 -0.08 36.57
N GLU A 183 4.23 0.01 36.57
CA GLU A 183 5.07 -0.66 37.58
C GLU A 183 4.76 -0.15 38.99
N THR A 184 4.55 1.17 39.14
CA THR A 184 4.12 1.76 40.39
C THR A 184 2.76 1.24 40.84
N ASP A 185 1.77 1.19 39.94
CA ASP A 185 0.43 0.68 40.25
C ASP A 185 0.48 -0.79 40.66
N VAL A 186 1.25 -1.61 39.95
CA VAL A 186 1.46 -3.03 40.28
C VAL A 186 2.10 -3.18 41.66
N SER A 187 3.10 -2.36 41.99
CA SER A 187 3.71 -2.37 43.33
C SER A 187 2.74 -1.94 44.45
N HIS A 188 1.68 -1.20 44.11
CA HIS A 188 0.68 -0.69 45.05
C HIS A 188 -0.67 -1.43 45.01
N GLY A 189 -0.72 -2.59 44.34
CA GLY A 189 -1.84 -3.53 44.45
C GLY A 189 -2.60 -3.83 43.16
N PHE A 190 -2.17 -3.30 42.01
CA PHE A 190 -2.61 -3.86 40.73
C PHE A 190 -2.03 -5.27 40.56
N THR A 191 -2.89 -6.21 40.15
CA THR A 191 -2.46 -7.61 39.99
C THR A 191 -1.44 -7.77 38.87
N SER A 192 -1.76 -7.21 37.70
CA SER A 192 -0.92 -7.26 36.51
C SER A 192 -1.43 -6.32 35.42
N ALA A 193 -0.58 -6.12 34.41
CA ALA A 193 -0.91 -5.43 33.17
C ALA A 193 -0.11 -6.03 32.02
N GLN A 194 -0.65 -5.91 30.80
CA GLN A 194 0.05 -6.22 29.56
C GLN A 194 -0.21 -5.07 28.58
N LEU A 195 0.83 -4.59 27.91
CA LEU A 195 0.73 -3.50 26.95
C LEU A 195 1.48 -3.87 25.68
N ALA A 196 0.77 -3.80 24.54
CA ALA A 196 1.36 -3.86 23.21
C ALA A 196 0.97 -2.59 22.45
N VAL A 197 1.96 -1.92 21.85
CA VAL A 197 1.76 -0.72 21.03
C VAL A 197 2.22 -1.03 19.61
N ILE A 198 1.28 -0.89 18.68
CA ILE A 198 1.54 -1.06 17.25
C ILE A 198 1.45 0.29 16.57
N ARG A 199 2.48 0.65 15.79
CA ARG A 199 2.54 1.86 14.99
C ARG A 199 2.98 1.49 13.59
N ASN A 200 2.22 1.94 12.58
CA ASN A 200 2.51 1.71 11.15
C ASN A 200 2.81 0.23 10.83
N GLY A 201 2.05 -0.70 11.41
CA GLY A 201 2.23 -2.13 11.17
C GLY A 201 3.42 -2.74 11.90
N ARG A 202 4.12 -1.98 12.74
CA ARG A 202 5.20 -2.50 13.58
C ARG A 202 4.81 -2.54 15.05
N LEU A 203 5.15 -3.64 15.71
CA LEU A 203 5.13 -3.75 17.16
C LEU A 203 6.31 -2.94 17.70
N VAL A 204 6.04 -1.75 18.23
CA VAL A 204 7.07 -0.80 18.69
C VAL A 204 7.35 -0.90 20.18
N TYR A 205 6.44 -1.50 20.92
CA TYR A 205 6.57 -1.75 22.34
C TYR A 205 5.69 -2.92 22.75
N GLU A 206 6.25 -3.84 23.51
CA GLU A 206 5.49 -4.86 24.23
C GLU A 206 6.11 -5.04 25.62
N ASN A 207 5.27 -5.15 26.64
CA ASN A 207 5.72 -5.52 27.99
C ASN A 207 4.56 -6.10 28.80
N ALA A 208 4.91 -6.84 29.85
CA ALA A 208 3.98 -7.41 30.82
C ALA A 208 4.52 -7.18 32.24
N TRP A 209 3.62 -6.89 33.17
CA TRP A 209 3.94 -6.62 34.56
C TRP A 209 3.04 -7.43 35.49
N GLY A 210 3.58 -7.77 36.65
CA GLY A 210 2.84 -8.42 37.73
C GLY A 210 2.59 -9.91 37.48
N LYS A 211 1.62 -10.45 38.20
CA LYS A 211 1.34 -11.89 38.26
C LYS A 211 -0.04 -12.21 37.70
N THR A 212 -0.24 -13.47 37.32
CA THR A 212 -1.56 -13.96 36.92
C THR A 212 -2.57 -13.88 38.07
N ASN A 213 -2.10 -13.99 39.32
CA ASN A 213 -2.85 -13.69 40.51
C ASN A 213 -1.95 -13.08 41.60
N SER A 214 -2.35 -11.96 42.18
CA SER A 214 -1.56 -11.30 43.23
C SER A 214 -2.07 -11.59 44.64
N TYR A 215 -3.25 -12.19 44.79
CA TYR A 215 -3.87 -12.42 46.10
C TYR A 215 -4.53 -13.80 46.19
N LEU A 216 -4.39 -14.44 47.35
CA LEU A 216 -5.15 -15.63 47.72
C LEU A 216 -6.60 -15.25 48.06
N GLN A 217 -7.47 -16.25 48.18
CA GLN A 217 -8.90 -16.03 48.46
C GLN A 217 -9.15 -15.35 49.82
N ASP A 218 -8.19 -15.44 50.74
CA ASP A 218 -8.22 -14.76 52.04
C ASP A 218 -7.69 -13.32 52.00
N GLY A 219 -7.28 -12.83 50.83
CA GLY A 219 -6.77 -11.48 50.60
C GLY A 219 -5.28 -11.30 50.92
N SER A 220 -4.56 -12.36 51.32
CA SER A 220 -3.11 -12.30 51.51
C SER A 220 -2.36 -12.35 50.17
N PRO A 221 -1.15 -11.77 50.05
CA PRO A 221 -0.39 -11.78 48.80
C PRO A 221 -0.03 -13.20 48.33
N ASP A 222 -0.24 -13.47 47.05
CA ASP A 222 0.15 -14.73 46.41
C ASP A 222 1.58 -14.62 45.83
N THR A 223 2.56 -15.23 46.52
CA THR A 223 3.96 -15.18 46.10
C THR A 223 4.32 -16.22 45.03
N GLU A 224 3.51 -17.25 44.87
CA GLU A 224 3.82 -18.41 44.03
C GLU A 224 3.19 -18.34 42.64
N SER A 225 2.24 -17.43 42.43
CA SER A 225 1.60 -17.22 41.14
C SER A 225 2.62 -16.84 40.05
N PRO A 226 2.51 -17.43 38.84
CA PRO A 226 3.41 -17.11 37.74
C PRO A 226 3.22 -15.68 37.25
N GLU A 227 4.30 -15.10 36.71
CA GLU A 227 4.29 -13.80 36.06
C GLU A 227 3.43 -13.81 34.79
N VAL A 228 2.85 -12.67 34.47
CA VAL A 228 2.19 -12.47 33.17
C VAL A 228 3.26 -12.35 32.08
N THR A 229 3.02 -12.97 30.93
CA THR A 229 3.94 -12.96 29.78
C THR A 229 3.38 -12.13 28.63
N THR A 230 4.25 -11.77 27.69
CA THR A 230 3.86 -11.13 26.43
C THR A 230 3.31 -12.13 25.39
N GLU A 231 3.60 -13.43 25.56
CA GLU A 231 3.06 -14.51 24.75
C GLU A 231 1.54 -14.62 24.92
N THR A 232 0.78 -14.53 23.82
CA THR A 232 -0.70 -14.58 23.80
C THR A 232 -1.23 -15.61 22.81
#